data_AF-A0A8C7MX97-F1
#
_entry.id   AF-A0A8C7MX97-F1
#
_cell.length_a   1.000
_cell.length_b   1.000
_cell.length_c   1.000
_cell.angle_alpha   90.00
_cell.angle_beta   90.00
_cell.angle_gamma   90.00
#
_symmetry.space_group_name_H-M   'P 1'
#
loop_
_entity.id
_entity.type
_entity.pdbx_description
1 polymer ?
#
loop_
_entity_poly.entity_id
_entity_poly.type
_entity_poly.pdbx_seq_one_letter_code
_entity_poly.pdbx_strand_id
1 'polypeptide(L)'
;MGFNNCIRSCQMFPPYRGAYRMRIYNRPEMSGHMMEFMDDCPNVYERFRHRDIFSSNVMEGYWVFYEHPNYRGRQYFLRPGEYRACNDWACHNPMIIFYEDKNFQGRHYECSNDCAEMHNHFSRCNSIKVDSGCWVAYEKPNYTGYQYMLNKGEYPDYQRWAGFNDCIRSCRMVPPYRGNYRMKIYERSDFRGQNMEMMEDCPDLHESFHSRDISSANVMEGYWILHEHPHYRGRQYFLRPGEYRRHSEWGSSSPTIGSLRRVTETP
;
A
#
# COMPACT_ATOMS: atom_id res chain seq x y z
N MET A 1 20.54 3.08 14.92
CA MET A 1 20.79 4.50 14.57
C MET A 1 19.47 5.25 14.78
N GLY A 2 19.49 6.37 15.50
CA GLY A 2 18.30 7.03 16.04
C GLY A 2 17.33 7.53 14.96
N PHE A 3 16.02 7.42 15.24
CA PHE A 3 14.95 7.94 14.40
C PHE A 3 15.14 9.45 14.15
N ASN A 4 15.04 9.86 12.89
CA ASN A 4 15.20 11.27 12.51
C ASN A 4 13.88 12.00 12.82
N ASN A 5 13.88 12.83 13.87
CA ASN A 5 12.70 13.49 14.43
C ASN A 5 12.17 14.68 13.59
N CYS A 6 12.58 14.80 12.33
CA CYS A 6 12.40 16.03 11.57
C CYS A 6 11.56 15.75 10.33
N ILE A 7 10.24 15.83 10.46
CA ILE A 7 9.38 16.01 9.29
C ILE A 7 9.64 17.42 8.74
N ARG A 8 9.97 17.50 7.45
CA ARG A 8 10.38 18.75 6.79
C ARG A 8 9.43 19.19 5.68
N SER A 9 8.57 18.30 5.20
CA SER A 9 7.46 18.65 4.31
C SER A 9 6.27 17.74 4.53
N CYS A 10 5.08 18.19 4.14
CA CYS A 10 3.85 17.41 4.20
C CYS A 10 2.99 17.65 2.96
N GLN A 11 2.28 16.62 2.49
CA GLN A 11 1.34 16.76 1.37
C GLN A 11 0.05 15.98 1.63
N MET A 12 -1.03 16.41 0.98
CA MET A 12 -2.30 15.71 0.92
C MET A 12 -2.17 14.42 0.10
N PHE A 13 -2.76 13.32 0.58
CA PHE A 13 -2.75 12.03 -0.10
C PHE A 13 -4.09 11.75 -0.81
N PRO A 14 -4.15 11.84 -2.16
CA PRO A 14 -5.35 11.50 -2.92
C PRO A 14 -5.55 9.97 -3.04
N PRO A 15 -6.77 9.48 -3.30
CA PRO A 15 -8.00 10.23 -3.57
C PRO A 15 -8.82 10.48 -2.29
N TYR A 16 -9.06 11.76 -1.97
CA TYR A 16 -10.04 12.16 -0.95
C TYR A 16 -10.85 13.34 -1.49
N ARG A 17 -12.19 13.25 -1.43
CA ARG A 17 -13.12 14.25 -1.97
C ARG A 17 -13.59 15.28 -0.91
N GLY A 18 -13.13 15.15 0.33
CA GLY A 18 -13.43 16.10 1.42
C GLY A 18 -12.34 17.15 1.61
N ALA A 19 -12.44 17.94 2.68
CA ALA A 19 -11.41 18.89 3.07
C ALA A 19 -10.23 18.19 3.74
N TYR A 20 -9.06 18.83 3.71
CA TYR A 20 -7.86 18.34 4.39
C TYR A 20 -7.56 19.29 5.54
N ARG A 21 -7.31 18.73 6.73
CA ARG A 21 -6.98 19.53 7.91
C ARG A 21 -6.12 18.75 8.88
N MET A 22 -4.99 19.32 9.27
CA MET A 22 -4.06 18.70 10.21
C MET A 22 -3.41 19.75 11.10
N ARG A 23 -3.17 19.39 12.36
CA ARG A 23 -2.32 20.15 13.28
C ARG A 23 -1.03 19.41 13.54
N ILE A 24 0.06 20.15 13.65
CA ILE A 24 1.34 19.65 14.11
C ILE A 24 1.80 20.44 15.32
N TYR A 25 2.66 19.81 16.11
CA TYR A 25 3.14 20.34 17.36
C TYR A 25 4.65 20.14 17.47
N ASN A 26 5.33 21.13 18.03
CA ASN A 26 6.79 21.08 18.25
C ASN A 26 7.19 20.36 19.55
N ARG A 27 6.24 19.73 20.24
CA ARG A 27 6.49 18.83 21.38
C ARG A 27 5.58 17.60 21.30
N PRO A 28 5.91 16.50 22.01
CA PRO A 28 5.02 15.34 22.15
C PRO A 28 3.70 15.69 22.85
N GLU A 29 2.75 14.75 22.86
CA GLU A 29 1.44 14.84 23.51
C GLU A 29 0.61 16.04 23.06
N MET A 30 0.74 16.43 21.78
CA MET A 30 0.04 17.57 21.18
C MET A 30 0.26 18.88 21.97
N SER A 31 1.47 19.05 22.50
CA SER A 31 1.83 20.19 23.35
C SER A 31 2.78 21.16 22.66
N GLY A 32 2.99 22.33 23.27
CA GLY A 32 3.87 23.36 22.72
C GLY A 32 3.20 24.19 21.62
N HIS A 33 4.01 24.67 20.67
CA HIS A 33 3.54 25.51 19.58
C HIS A 33 2.82 24.67 18.53
N MET A 34 1.59 25.06 18.24
CA MET A 34 0.70 24.40 17.29
C MET A 34 0.73 25.13 15.94
N MET A 35 0.82 24.38 14.85
CA MET A 35 0.67 24.87 13.49
C MET A 35 -0.42 24.07 12.79
N GLU A 36 -1.24 24.71 11.96
CA GLU A 36 -2.35 24.07 11.24
C GLU A 36 -2.11 24.11 9.72
N PHE A 37 -2.43 23.00 9.05
CA PHE A 37 -2.35 22.82 7.60
C PHE A 37 -3.72 22.53 7.01
N MET A 38 -3.97 23.10 5.84
CA MET A 38 -5.10 22.80 4.97
C MET A 38 -4.68 22.57 3.50
N ASP A 39 -3.37 22.63 3.24
CA ASP A 39 -2.71 22.55 1.94
C ASP A 39 -1.35 21.86 2.08
N ASP A 40 -0.71 21.58 0.94
CA ASP A 40 0.63 21.00 0.92
C ASP A 40 1.66 22.01 1.47
N CYS A 41 2.66 21.51 2.20
CA CYS A 41 3.76 22.31 2.71
C CYS A 41 5.10 21.71 2.25
N PRO A 42 5.74 22.27 1.21
CA PRO A 42 7.01 21.76 0.71
C PRO A 42 8.17 22.02 1.67
N ASN A 43 8.06 22.97 2.61
CA ASN A 43 9.09 23.23 3.59
C ASN A 43 8.51 23.83 4.88
N VAL A 44 8.40 23.01 5.92
CA VAL A 44 7.85 23.39 7.23
C VAL A 44 8.69 24.50 7.88
N TYR A 45 10.02 24.42 7.76
CA TYR A 45 10.92 25.40 8.38
C TYR A 45 10.80 26.77 7.73
N GLU A 46 10.69 26.84 6.40
CA GLU A 46 10.50 28.11 5.71
C GLU A 46 9.15 28.75 6.08
N ARG A 47 8.08 27.94 6.20
CA ARG A 47 6.74 28.45 6.48
C ARG A 47 6.55 28.88 7.93
N PHE A 48 7.06 28.11 8.89
CA PHE A 48 6.75 28.31 10.31
C PHE A 48 7.98 28.57 11.19
N ARG A 49 9.19 28.55 10.62
CA ARG A 49 10.46 28.71 11.36
C ARG A 49 10.69 27.68 12.45
N HIS A 50 9.98 26.54 12.39
CA HIS A 50 10.17 25.39 13.27
C HIS A 50 10.89 24.26 12.54
N ARG A 51 11.91 23.69 13.18
CA ARG A 51 12.75 22.63 12.61
C ARG A 51 12.22 21.24 12.87
N ASP A 52 11.52 21.07 13.99
CA ASP A 52 11.17 19.78 14.52
C ASP A 52 9.66 19.71 14.77
N ILE A 53 9.08 18.59 14.35
CA ILE A 53 7.70 18.22 14.61
C ILE A 53 7.79 16.97 15.50
N PHE A 54 6.92 16.87 16.51
CA PHE A 54 6.96 15.75 17.46
C PHE A 54 5.63 15.03 17.62
N SER A 55 4.53 15.73 17.39
CA SER A 55 3.19 15.15 17.43
C SER A 55 2.28 15.84 16.42
N SER A 56 1.21 15.17 16.02
CA SER A 56 0.25 15.68 15.06
C SER A 56 -1.16 15.19 15.35
N ASN A 57 -2.15 15.97 14.95
CA ASN A 57 -3.54 15.58 14.95
C ASN A 57 -4.08 15.79 13.54
N VAL A 58 -4.31 14.70 12.81
CA VAL A 58 -4.98 14.76 11.52
C VAL A 58 -6.46 14.78 11.79
N MET A 59 -7.10 15.91 11.49
CA MET A 59 -8.55 16.06 11.69
C MET A 59 -9.30 15.56 10.46
N GLU A 60 -8.82 15.87 9.26
CA GLU A 60 -9.51 15.57 8.00
C GLU A 60 -8.51 15.23 6.88
N GLY A 61 -8.95 14.33 5.99
CA GLY A 61 -8.15 13.83 4.88
C GLY A 61 -7.01 12.89 5.28
N TYR A 62 -6.24 12.47 4.28
CA TYR A 62 -5.04 11.66 4.45
C TYR A 62 -3.81 12.50 4.12
N TRP A 63 -2.74 12.35 4.88
CA TRP A 63 -1.53 13.17 4.75
C TRP A 63 -0.30 12.29 4.62
N VAL A 64 0.73 12.81 3.96
CA VAL A 64 2.06 12.20 3.92
C VAL A 64 3.06 13.18 4.47
N PHE A 65 3.79 12.76 5.50
CA PHE A 65 4.97 13.46 6.00
C PHE A 65 6.23 12.96 5.31
N TYR A 66 7.20 13.86 5.17
CA TYR A 66 8.47 13.59 4.51
C TYR A 66 9.65 14.04 5.38
N GLU A 67 10.71 13.23 5.42
CA GLU A 67 11.95 13.57 6.14
C GLU A 67 12.68 14.78 5.54
N HIS A 68 12.52 15.05 4.25
CA HIS A 68 13.20 16.17 3.57
C HIS A 68 12.20 17.19 3.00
N PRO A 69 12.63 18.45 2.80
CA PRO A 69 11.84 19.43 2.06
C PRO A 69 11.55 18.95 0.63
N ASN A 70 10.53 19.52 0.02
CA ASN A 70 10.06 19.26 -1.34
C ASN A 70 9.66 17.80 -1.57
N TYR A 71 9.00 17.19 -0.58
CA TYR A 71 8.40 15.86 -0.68
C TYR A 71 9.43 14.76 -0.97
N ARG A 72 10.58 14.85 -0.31
CA ARG A 72 11.72 13.93 -0.50
C ARG A 72 12.02 13.13 0.77
N GLY A 73 12.79 12.07 0.57
CA GLY A 73 13.17 11.16 1.63
C GLY A 73 12.03 10.23 2.00
N ARG A 74 12.11 9.69 3.21
CA ARG A 74 11.14 8.75 3.71
C ARG A 74 9.76 9.37 3.89
N GLN A 75 8.74 8.58 3.56
CA GLN A 75 7.33 8.96 3.68
C GLN A 75 6.69 8.33 4.92
N TYR A 76 5.83 9.09 5.61
CA TYR A 76 4.98 8.59 6.70
C TYR A 76 3.54 8.93 6.37
N PHE A 77 2.68 7.92 6.29
CA PHE A 77 1.28 8.08 5.93
C PHE A 77 0.43 8.26 7.17
N LEU A 78 -0.23 9.41 7.28
CA LEU A 78 -1.10 9.77 8.38
C LEU A 78 -2.56 9.77 7.95
N ARG A 79 -3.39 9.19 8.80
CA ARG A 79 -4.84 9.13 8.68
C ARG A 79 -5.46 10.03 9.73
N PRO A 80 -6.77 10.35 9.65
CA PRO A 80 -7.46 11.03 10.73
C PRO A 80 -7.23 10.34 12.06
N GLY A 81 -6.74 11.08 13.05
CA GLY A 81 -6.30 10.55 14.34
C GLY A 81 -5.24 11.41 15.03
N GLU A 82 -5.05 11.10 16.32
CA GLU A 82 -4.04 11.70 17.17
C GLU A 82 -2.75 10.88 17.14
N TYR A 83 -1.64 11.57 16.95
CA TYR A 83 -0.30 11.02 16.93
C TYR A 83 0.53 11.77 17.97
N ARG A 84 0.64 11.23 19.17
CA ARG A 84 1.18 11.91 20.36
C ARG A 84 2.71 11.93 20.39
N ALA A 85 3.37 11.06 19.64
CA ALA A 85 4.81 11.06 19.45
C ALA A 85 5.18 10.72 18.00
N CYS A 86 6.43 10.96 17.62
CA CYS A 86 6.96 10.52 16.32
C CYS A 86 6.76 9.01 16.09
N ASN A 87 6.81 8.24 17.17
CA ASN A 87 6.56 6.80 17.17
C ASN A 87 5.11 6.45 16.80
N ASP A 88 4.15 7.35 17.03
CA ASP A 88 2.77 7.09 16.67
C ASP A 88 2.52 7.26 15.17
N TRP A 89 3.38 7.99 14.44
CA TRP A 89 3.30 8.24 12.99
C TRP A 89 3.51 6.99 12.11
N ALA A 90 3.19 5.81 12.65
CA ALA A 90 3.52 4.46 12.22
C ALA A 90 4.90 3.95 12.68
N CYS A 91 5.10 3.75 13.98
CA CYS A 91 5.95 2.66 14.49
C CYS A 91 5.35 1.32 14.02
N HIS A 92 5.54 0.96 12.76
CA HIS A 92 6.80 0.41 12.32
C HIS A 92 7.04 1.00 10.93
N ASN A 93 8.21 1.59 10.76
CA ASN A 93 8.78 1.86 9.47
C ASN A 93 8.51 0.67 8.54
N PRO A 94 7.57 0.77 7.57
CA PRO A 94 7.22 -0.34 6.71
C PRO A 94 8.54 -0.85 6.14
N MET A 95 8.80 -2.13 6.34
CA MET A 95 10.12 -2.69 6.08
C MET A 95 9.94 -4.09 5.55
N ILE A 96 10.48 -4.25 4.35
CA ILE A 96 10.59 -5.52 3.66
C ILE A 96 12.04 -5.71 3.27
N ILE A 97 12.55 -6.91 3.48
CA ILE A 97 13.93 -7.30 3.19
C ILE A 97 13.89 -8.44 2.19
N PHE A 98 14.52 -8.24 1.05
CA PHE A 98 14.66 -9.24 -0.01
C PHE A 98 16.04 -9.87 0.06
N TYR A 99 16.12 -11.19 -0.09
CA TYR A 99 17.37 -11.97 -0.02
C TYR A 99 17.58 -12.77 -1.31
N GLU A 100 18.80 -12.76 -1.84
CA GLU A 100 19.14 -13.49 -3.08
C GLU A 100 19.03 -15.02 -2.93
N ASP A 101 19.24 -15.55 -1.72
CA ASP A 101 19.20 -16.98 -1.43
C ASP A 101 18.05 -17.35 -0.49
N LYS A 102 17.79 -18.65 -0.33
CA LYS A 102 16.77 -19.18 0.58
C LYS A 102 17.19 -18.98 2.04
N ASN A 103 16.22 -19.04 2.96
CA ASN A 103 16.44 -18.96 4.41
C ASN A 103 17.21 -17.69 4.84
N PHE A 104 16.93 -16.56 4.18
CA PHE A 104 17.42 -15.23 4.53
C PHE A 104 18.95 -15.11 4.43
N GLN A 105 19.54 -15.76 3.43
CA GLN A 105 20.98 -15.78 3.17
C GLN A 105 21.35 -14.97 1.93
N GLY A 106 22.66 -14.77 1.73
CA GLY A 106 23.20 -14.07 0.57
C GLY A 106 23.10 -12.56 0.66
N ARG A 107 23.22 -11.89 -0.49
CA ARG A 107 23.03 -10.43 -0.59
C ARG A 107 21.57 -10.10 -0.29
N HIS A 108 21.34 -9.00 0.42
CA HIS A 108 20.00 -8.52 0.72
C HIS A 108 19.81 -7.05 0.38
N TYR A 109 18.54 -6.65 0.27
CA TYR A 109 18.11 -5.28 0.07
C TYR A 109 16.93 -4.97 0.99
N GLU A 110 17.10 -3.95 1.83
CA GLU A 110 16.05 -3.43 2.70
C GLU A 110 15.29 -2.32 1.97
N CYS A 111 13.98 -2.46 1.88
CA CYS A 111 13.10 -1.49 1.25
C CYS A 111 12.08 -0.97 2.27
N SER A 112 11.87 0.34 2.24
CA SER A 112 10.93 1.02 3.15
C SER A 112 9.98 2.00 2.48
N ASN A 113 10.01 2.07 1.15
CA ASN A 113 9.07 2.82 0.32
C ASN A 113 8.79 2.00 -0.95
N ASP A 114 7.90 2.51 -1.80
CA ASP A 114 7.73 1.96 -3.14
C ASP A 114 9.06 1.99 -3.92
N CYS A 115 9.34 0.93 -4.66
CA CYS A 115 10.53 0.84 -5.50
C CYS A 115 10.18 0.25 -6.86
N ALA A 116 10.31 1.06 -7.91
CA ALA A 116 9.90 0.71 -9.28
C ALA A 116 10.92 -0.15 -10.03
N GLU A 117 12.18 -0.19 -9.59
CA GLU A 117 13.24 -0.97 -10.23
C GLU A 117 14.27 -1.40 -9.17
N MET A 118 14.42 -2.71 -9.02
CA MET A 118 15.30 -3.32 -8.01
C MET A 118 16.51 -4.05 -8.61
N HIS A 119 16.64 -4.13 -9.93
CA HIS A 119 17.68 -4.94 -10.57
C HIS A 119 19.12 -4.59 -10.14
N ASN A 120 19.38 -3.33 -9.80
CA ASN A 120 20.69 -2.88 -9.32
C ASN A 120 20.98 -3.31 -7.86
N HIS A 121 19.95 -3.67 -7.10
CA HIS A 121 20.06 -4.08 -5.70
C HIS A 121 20.31 -5.58 -5.56
N PHE A 122 19.68 -6.41 -6.39
CA PHE A 122 19.87 -7.86 -6.43
C PHE A 122 19.48 -8.46 -7.79
N SER A 123 20.01 -9.62 -8.11
CA SER A 123 19.80 -10.32 -9.38
C SER A 123 18.57 -11.25 -9.37
N ARG A 124 18.25 -11.81 -8.20
CA ARG A 124 17.17 -12.76 -7.91
C ARG A 124 16.68 -12.61 -6.47
N CYS A 125 15.51 -13.16 -6.14
CA CYS A 125 14.93 -13.10 -4.80
C CYS A 125 14.37 -14.47 -4.41
N ASN A 126 15.02 -15.12 -3.44
CA ASN A 126 14.66 -16.47 -3.01
C ASN A 126 14.11 -16.53 -1.58
N SER A 127 14.24 -15.47 -0.77
CA SER A 127 13.52 -15.36 0.50
C SER A 127 13.22 -13.91 0.86
N ILE A 128 12.16 -13.68 1.65
CA ILE A 128 11.67 -12.34 2.00
C ILE A 128 11.33 -12.30 3.50
N LYS A 129 11.73 -11.22 4.18
CA LYS A 129 11.19 -10.87 5.50
C LYS A 129 10.36 -9.60 5.39
N VAL A 130 9.12 -9.64 5.88
CA VAL A 130 8.31 -8.45 6.08
C VAL A 130 8.27 -8.16 7.57
N ASP A 131 9.15 -7.28 8.01
CA ASP A 131 9.22 -6.88 9.42
C ASP A 131 7.99 -6.07 9.81
N SER A 132 7.48 -5.25 8.87
CA SER A 132 6.25 -4.49 9.07
C SER A 132 5.59 -3.97 7.79
N GLY A 133 4.30 -3.65 7.94
CA GLY A 133 3.44 -3.21 6.86
C GLY A 133 2.94 -4.38 6.01
N CYS A 134 2.17 -4.01 4.98
CA CYS A 134 1.71 -4.89 3.93
C CYS A 134 2.34 -4.43 2.61
N TRP A 135 2.77 -5.38 1.78
CA TRP A 135 3.51 -5.11 0.56
C TRP A 135 2.95 -5.91 -0.62
N VAL A 136 3.09 -5.35 -1.81
CA VAL A 136 2.92 -6.09 -3.07
C VAL A 136 4.26 -6.12 -3.77
N ALA A 137 4.80 -7.33 -3.97
CA ALA A 137 5.99 -7.54 -4.79
C ALA A 137 5.57 -7.91 -6.22
N TYR A 138 6.36 -7.47 -7.20
CA TYR A 138 6.09 -7.64 -8.62
C TYR A 138 7.26 -8.31 -9.32
N GLU A 139 6.96 -9.22 -10.24
CA GLU A 139 7.94 -9.95 -11.04
C GLU A 139 8.80 -9.03 -11.90
N LYS A 140 8.20 -7.98 -12.48
CA LYS A 140 8.85 -7.08 -13.43
C LYS A 140 8.98 -5.65 -12.88
N PRO A 141 9.86 -4.83 -13.49
CA PRO A 141 9.94 -3.41 -13.15
C PRO A 141 8.61 -2.68 -13.37
N ASN A 142 8.51 -1.49 -12.78
CA ASN A 142 7.36 -0.58 -12.91
C ASN A 142 6.03 -1.23 -12.53
N TYR A 143 6.04 -2.14 -11.55
CA TYR A 143 4.84 -2.73 -10.96
C TYR A 143 4.04 -3.59 -11.94
N THR A 144 4.74 -4.40 -12.75
CA THR A 144 4.15 -5.26 -13.78
C THR A 144 4.53 -6.72 -13.61
N GLY A 145 3.90 -7.61 -14.38
CA GLY A 145 4.10 -9.06 -14.28
C GLY A 145 3.29 -9.68 -13.14
N TYR A 146 3.74 -10.84 -12.65
CA TYR A 146 3.08 -11.48 -11.50
C TYR A 146 3.15 -10.61 -10.24
N GLN A 147 2.07 -10.61 -9.47
CA GLN A 147 1.92 -9.81 -8.25
C GLN A 147 1.79 -10.76 -7.06
N TYR A 148 2.43 -10.40 -5.94
CA TYR A 148 2.44 -11.21 -4.73
C TYR A 148 2.14 -10.34 -3.52
N MET A 149 1.01 -10.61 -2.87
CA MET A 149 0.65 -9.96 -1.61
C MET A 149 1.45 -10.55 -0.45
N LEU A 150 2.12 -9.68 0.29
CA LEU A 150 3.01 -10.04 1.39
C LEU A 150 2.56 -9.29 2.65
N ASN A 151 2.18 -10.06 3.67
CA ASN A 151 1.87 -9.55 4.99
C ASN A 151 3.11 -9.65 5.87
N LYS A 152 3.08 -9.02 7.05
CA LYS A 152 4.11 -9.21 8.07
C LYS A 152 4.37 -10.69 8.31
N GLY A 153 5.65 -11.09 8.25
CA GLY A 153 6.04 -12.49 8.39
C GLY A 153 7.36 -12.82 7.69
N GLU A 154 7.75 -14.08 7.85
CA GLU A 154 8.97 -14.64 7.28
C GLU A 154 8.64 -15.62 6.15
N TYR A 155 9.26 -15.41 5.00
CA TYR A 155 9.07 -16.24 3.81
C TYR A 155 10.42 -16.86 3.38
N PRO A 156 10.78 -18.05 3.88
CA PRO A 156 12.10 -18.64 3.69
C PRO A 156 12.40 -19.13 2.27
N ASP A 157 11.38 -19.28 1.41
CA ASP A 157 11.50 -19.66 0.01
C ASP A 157 10.35 -19.06 -0.82
N TYR A 158 10.51 -18.98 -2.14
CA TYR A 158 9.51 -18.33 -3.00
C TYR A 158 8.15 -19.03 -3.08
N GLN A 159 8.07 -20.31 -2.72
CA GLN A 159 6.79 -21.03 -2.69
C GLN A 159 5.91 -20.54 -1.54
N ARG A 160 6.51 -19.98 -0.47
CA ARG A 160 5.80 -19.44 0.69
C ARG A 160 4.98 -18.18 0.41
N TRP A 161 5.29 -17.44 -0.65
CA TRP A 161 4.45 -16.34 -1.15
C TRP A 161 3.70 -16.68 -2.45
N ALA A 162 3.58 -17.98 -2.78
CA ALA A 162 3.02 -18.47 -4.03
C ALA A 162 3.74 -17.92 -5.29
N GLY A 163 5.06 -17.71 -5.18
CA GLY A 163 5.93 -17.32 -6.28
C GLY A 163 5.98 -18.37 -7.40
N PHE A 164 5.87 -17.92 -8.65
CA PHE A 164 6.04 -18.77 -9.84
C PHE A 164 7.52 -18.92 -10.23
N ASN A 165 8.36 -17.96 -9.83
CA ASN A 165 9.80 -17.91 -10.05
C ASN A 165 10.47 -17.08 -8.94
N ASP A 166 11.79 -16.91 -9.02
CA ASP A 166 12.61 -16.12 -8.09
C ASP A 166 12.83 -14.67 -8.57
N CYS A 167 12.04 -14.19 -9.53
CA CYS A 167 12.15 -12.82 -10.04
C CYS A 167 11.23 -11.89 -9.25
N ILE A 168 11.82 -10.95 -8.52
CA ILE A 168 11.15 -9.75 -8.00
C ILE A 168 11.93 -8.55 -8.49
N ARG A 169 11.26 -7.56 -9.09
CA ARG A 169 11.92 -6.39 -9.70
C ARG A 169 11.32 -5.06 -9.31
N SER A 170 10.15 -5.06 -8.67
CA SER A 170 9.58 -3.87 -8.04
C SER A 170 8.68 -4.24 -6.87
N CYS A 171 8.42 -3.30 -5.97
CA CYS A 171 7.46 -3.49 -4.88
C CYS A 171 6.71 -2.19 -4.56
N ARG A 172 5.51 -2.34 -4.01
CA ARG A 172 4.73 -1.23 -3.43
C ARG A 172 4.35 -1.56 -2.01
N MET A 173 4.40 -0.56 -1.15
CA MET A 173 3.71 -0.63 0.12
C MET A 173 2.20 -0.51 -0.14
N VAL A 174 1.42 -1.31 0.58
CA VAL A 174 -0.02 -1.13 0.70
C VAL A 174 -0.24 -0.15 1.85
N PRO A 175 -0.77 1.06 1.61
CA PRO A 175 -1.07 1.98 2.70
C PRO A 175 -2.04 1.31 3.66
N PRO A 176 -1.83 1.42 4.98
CA PRO A 176 -2.74 0.87 5.95
C PRO A 176 -4.18 1.32 5.64
N TYR A 177 -5.17 0.42 5.74
CA TYR A 177 -6.60 0.76 5.62
C TYR A 177 -7.47 0.08 6.69
N ARG A 178 -8.38 0.84 7.30
CA ARG A 178 -9.28 0.44 8.42
C ARG A 178 -10.70 1.01 8.24
N GLY A 179 -11.02 1.47 7.03
CA GLY A 179 -12.36 1.93 6.70
C GLY A 179 -13.25 0.78 6.22
N ASN A 180 -14.38 1.13 5.63
CA ASN A 180 -15.28 0.19 4.99
C ASN A 180 -14.66 -0.32 3.68
N TYR A 181 -15.07 -1.50 3.23
CA TYR A 181 -14.62 -2.04 1.96
C TYR A 181 -15.78 -2.05 0.99
N ARG A 182 -15.57 -1.50 -0.21
CA ARG A 182 -16.60 -1.48 -1.25
C ARG A 182 -15.97 -1.49 -2.63
N MET A 183 -16.29 -2.53 -3.39
CA MET A 183 -15.90 -2.70 -4.79
C MET A 183 -17.13 -3.10 -5.61
N LYS A 184 -17.22 -2.64 -6.85
CA LYS A 184 -18.27 -3.05 -7.79
C LYS A 184 -17.63 -3.68 -9.01
N ILE A 185 -17.98 -4.93 -9.28
CA ILE A 185 -17.44 -5.72 -10.39
C ILE A 185 -18.47 -5.81 -11.51
N TYR A 186 -17.98 -5.96 -12.75
CA TYR A 186 -18.80 -5.98 -13.95
C TYR A 186 -18.34 -7.09 -14.89
N GLU A 187 -19.32 -7.79 -15.47
CA GLU A 187 -19.11 -8.86 -16.45
C GLU A 187 -18.36 -8.36 -17.69
N ARG A 188 -18.69 -7.15 -18.18
CA ARG A 188 -18.13 -6.59 -19.42
C ARG A 188 -17.26 -5.36 -19.14
N SER A 189 -16.41 -5.03 -20.10
CA SER A 189 -15.59 -3.82 -20.07
C SER A 189 -16.44 -2.55 -20.01
N ASP A 190 -15.82 -1.44 -19.59
CA ASP A 190 -16.44 -0.12 -19.50
C ASP A 190 -17.70 -0.10 -18.62
N PHE A 191 -17.71 -0.88 -17.54
CA PHE A 191 -18.77 -0.95 -16.53
C PHE A 191 -20.12 -1.41 -17.07
N ARG A 192 -20.10 -2.35 -18.04
CA ARG A 192 -21.30 -2.88 -18.71
C ARG A 192 -21.62 -4.31 -18.27
N GLY A 193 -22.83 -4.76 -18.62
CA GLY A 193 -23.29 -6.12 -18.36
C GLY A 193 -23.79 -6.32 -16.92
N GLN A 194 -23.87 -7.58 -16.49
CA GLN A 194 -24.21 -7.91 -15.11
C GLN A 194 -23.17 -7.31 -14.17
N ASN A 195 -23.60 -6.85 -13.00
CA ASN A 195 -22.72 -6.26 -11.99
C ASN A 195 -23.12 -6.69 -10.58
N MET A 196 -22.16 -6.63 -9.66
CA MET A 196 -22.34 -6.98 -8.26
C MET A 196 -21.46 -6.08 -7.39
N GLU A 197 -22.01 -5.63 -6.27
CA GLU A 197 -21.28 -4.87 -5.26
C GLU A 197 -20.77 -5.82 -4.18
N MET A 198 -19.49 -5.70 -3.86
CA MET A 198 -18.72 -6.53 -2.94
C MET A 198 -18.33 -5.69 -1.73
N MET A 199 -18.68 -6.17 -0.53
CA MET A 199 -18.26 -5.59 0.76
C MET A 199 -17.49 -6.58 1.64
N GLU A 200 -17.57 -7.86 1.31
CA GLU A 200 -16.97 -8.98 2.05
C GLU A 200 -16.07 -9.81 1.13
N ASP A 201 -15.30 -10.70 1.74
CA ASP A 201 -14.47 -11.65 0.99
C ASP A 201 -15.38 -12.69 0.29
N CYS A 202 -14.97 -13.13 -0.89
CA CYS A 202 -15.72 -14.08 -1.71
C CYS A 202 -14.78 -15.19 -2.19
N PRO A 203 -14.82 -16.38 -1.55
CA PRO A 203 -13.94 -17.49 -1.89
C PRO A 203 -14.34 -18.20 -3.19
N ASP A 204 -15.59 -18.13 -3.63
CA ASP A 204 -16.02 -18.63 -4.93
C ASP A 204 -16.97 -17.62 -5.59
N LEU A 205 -16.44 -16.94 -6.61
CA LEU A 205 -17.18 -15.92 -7.32
C LEU A 205 -18.28 -16.51 -8.20
N HIS A 206 -18.12 -17.76 -8.67
CA HIS A 206 -19.12 -18.39 -9.52
C HIS A 206 -20.41 -18.67 -8.75
N GLU A 207 -20.32 -19.07 -7.48
CA GLU A 207 -21.51 -19.30 -6.63
C GLU A 207 -22.29 -18.02 -6.37
N SER A 208 -21.60 -16.88 -6.23
CA SER A 208 -22.24 -15.59 -5.90
C SER A 208 -22.70 -14.82 -7.14
N PHE A 209 -21.83 -14.72 -8.14
CA PHE A 209 -22.02 -13.86 -9.32
C PHE A 209 -22.57 -14.62 -10.53
N HIS A 210 -22.60 -15.95 -10.50
CA HIS A 210 -23.02 -16.83 -11.62
C HIS A 210 -22.20 -16.64 -12.92
N SER A 211 -21.08 -15.94 -12.83
CA SER A 211 -20.11 -15.73 -13.90
C SER A 211 -18.70 -15.78 -13.32
N ARG A 212 -17.74 -16.19 -14.14
CA ARG A 212 -16.31 -16.17 -13.79
C ARG A 212 -15.56 -15.02 -14.46
N ASP A 213 -16.20 -14.32 -15.40
CA ASP A 213 -15.54 -13.29 -16.18
C ASP A 213 -15.88 -11.92 -15.61
N ILE A 214 -14.85 -11.27 -15.06
CA ILE A 214 -14.88 -9.90 -14.58
C ILE A 214 -14.00 -9.07 -15.51
N SER A 215 -14.62 -8.23 -16.33
CA SER A 215 -13.92 -7.47 -17.36
C SER A 215 -13.71 -6.00 -16.98
N SER A 216 -14.42 -5.48 -15.99
CA SER A 216 -14.16 -4.16 -15.39
C SER A 216 -14.56 -4.11 -13.92
N ALA A 217 -13.96 -3.19 -13.17
CA ALA A 217 -14.22 -3.02 -11.74
C ALA A 217 -14.07 -1.55 -11.34
N ASN A 218 -14.88 -1.11 -10.39
CA ASN A 218 -14.68 0.13 -9.68
C ASN A 218 -14.36 -0.24 -8.23
N VAL A 219 -13.26 0.28 -7.67
CA VAL A 219 -12.95 0.16 -6.25
C VAL A 219 -13.27 1.49 -5.60
N MET A 220 -14.37 1.55 -4.86
CA MET A 220 -14.79 2.75 -4.15
C MET A 220 -13.97 2.92 -2.88
N GLU A 221 -13.81 1.83 -2.12
CA GLU A 221 -13.25 1.86 -0.76
C GLU A 221 -12.41 0.61 -0.48
N GLY A 222 -11.32 0.82 0.25
CA GLY A 222 -10.37 -0.21 0.64
C GLY A 222 -9.47 -0.71 -0.49
N TYR A 223 -8.73 -1.76 -0.16
CA TYR A 223 -7.82 -2.44 -1.07
C TYR A 223 -8.29 -3.87 -1.26
N TRP A 224 -8.22 -4.36 -2.49
CA TRP A 224 -8.76 -5.66 -2.86
C TRP A 224 -7.70 -6.49 -3.58
N ILE A 225 -7.79 -7.80 -3.42
CA ILE A 225 -6.99 -8.75 -4.18
C ILE A 225 -7.89 -9.76 -4.86
N LEU A 226 -7.77 -9.83 -6.17
CA LEU A 226 -8.49 -10.78 -7.01
C LEU A 226 -7.56 -11.96 -7.30
N HIS A 227 -8.14 -13.15 -7.39
CA HIS A 227 -7.40 -14.37 -7.70
C HIS A 227 -8.01 -15.07 -8.91
N GLU A 228 -7.15 -15.61 -9.75
CA GLU A 228 -7.54 -16.34 -10.97
C GLU A 228 -8.43 -17.56 -10.68
N HIS A 229 -8.23 -18.23 -9.53
CA HIS A 229 -8.99 -19.42 -9.15
C HIS A 229 -9.80 -19.21 -7.86
N PRO A 230 -10.82 -20.06 -7.62
CA PRO A 230 -11.52 -20.10 -6.34
C PRO A 230 -10.58 -20.39 -5.16
N HIS A 231 -11.04 -20.04 -3.98
CA HIS A 231 -10.36 -20.21 -2.70
C HIS A 231 -8.98 -19.54 -2.62
N TYR A 232 -8.86 -18.36 -3.22
CA TYR A 232 -7.70 -17.48 -3.16
C TYR A 232 -6.42 -18.12 -3.76
N ARG A 233 -6.58 -18.79 -4.92
CA ARG A 233 -5.49 -19.53 -5.61
C ARG A 233 -5.19 -18.97 -6.99
N GLY A 234 -4.03 -19.34 -7.53
CA GLY A 234 -3.59 -18.89 -8.85
C GLY A 234 -2.96 -17.50 -8.80
N ARG A 235 -2.96 -16.81 -9.95
CA ARG A 235 -2.40 -15.45 -10.05
C ARG A 235 -3.20 -14.47 -9.20
N GLN A 236 -2.49 -13.51 -8.60
CA GLN A 236 -3.07 -12.47 -7.76
C GLN A 236 -3.03 -11.13 -8.48
N TYR A 237 -4.06 -10.30 -8.27
CA TYR A 237 -4.16 -8.96 -8.84
C TYR A 237 -4.58 -7.97 -7.75
N PHE A 238 -3.70 -7.02 -7.43
CA PHE A 238 -3.95 -6.02 -6.42
C PHE A 238 -4.64 -4.79 -7.00
N LEU A 239 -5.77 -4.40 -6.42
CA LEU A 239 -6.55 -3.24 -6.84
C LEU A 239 -6.60 -2.20 -5.71
N ARG A 240 -6.21 -0.97 -6.08
CA ARG A 240 -6.36 0.25 -5.27
C ARG A 240 -7.67 0.94 -5.60
N PRO A 241 -8.16 1.86 -4.75
CA PRO A 241 -9.29 2.73 -5.09
C PRO A 241 -9.13 3.37 -6.47
N GLY A 242 -10.14 3.25 -7.32
CA GLY A 242 -10.08 3.69 -8.70
C GLY A 242 -11.01 2.92 -9.65
N GLU A 243 -11.11 3.46 -10.86
CA GLU A 243 -11.88 2.89 -11.97
C GLU A 243 -10.97 2.07 -12.88
N TYR A 244 -11.29 0.79 -13.06
CA TYR A 244 -10.60 -0.13 -13.96
C TYR A 244 -11.55 -0.56 -15.07
N ARG A 245 -11.42 0.01 -16.26
CA ARG A 245 -12.37 -0.20 -17.37
C ARG A 245 -12.15 -1.53 -18.10
N ARG A 246 -10.97 -2.13 -17.93
CA ARG A 246 -10.57 -3.39 -18.57
C ARG A 246 -9.74 -4.24 -17.62
N HIS A 247 -9.84 -5.56 -17.73
CA HIS A 247 -9.07 -6.49 -16.89
C HIS A 247 -7.54 -6.37 -17.05
N SER A 248 -7.09 -5.87 -18.19
CA SER A 248 -5.68 -5.55 -18.43
C SER A 248 -5.16 -4.42 -17.54
N GLU A 249 -6.03 -3.55 -17.02
CA GLU A 249 -5.64 -2.41 -16.18
C GLU A 249 -5.22 -2.82 -14.77
N TRP A 250 -5.64 -4.00 -14.29
CA TRP A 250 -5.08 -4.62 -13.08
C TRP A 250 -4.02 -5.69 -13.38
N GLY A 251 -3.58 -5.79 -14.64
CA GLY A 251 -2.50 -6.69 -15.07
C GLY A 251 -2.93 -8.12 -15.42
N SER A 252 -4.24 -8.41 -15.50
CA SER A 252 -4.70 -9.73 -15.92
C SER A 252 -4.72 -9.89 -17.45
N SER A 253 -4.23 -11.03 -17.94
CA SER A 253 -4.31 -11.42 -19.35
C SER A 253 -5.67 -11.99 -19.76
N SER A 254 -6.54 -12.31 -18.80
CA SER A 254 -7.88 -12.89 -19.00
C SER A 254 -8.89 -12.22 -18.06
N PRO A 255 -10.18 -12.09 -18.42
CA PRO A 255 -11.21 -11.63 -17.50
C PRO A 255 -11.54 -12.65 -16.38
N THR A 256 -11.03 -13.88 -16.46
CA THR A 256 -11.39 -14.94 -15.52
C THR A 256 -10.86 -14.67 -14.10
N ILE A 257 -11.78 -14.52 -13.14
CA ILE A 257 -11.52 -14.33 -11.71
C ILE A 257 -12.35 -15.35 -10.93
N GLY A 258 -11.71 -16.14 -10.09
CA GLY A 258 -12.37 -17.19 -9.31
C GLY A 258 -12.69 -16.81 -7.87
N SER A 259 -11.94 -15.88 -7.28
CA SER A 259 -12.19 -15.39 -5.92
C SER A 259 -11.61 -13.99 -5.70
N LEU A 260 -12.11 -13.30 -4.67
CA LEU A 260 -11.63 -11.97 -4.30
C LEU A 260 -11.72 -11.80 -2.78
N ARG A 261 -10.80 -11.02 -2.20
CA ARG A 261 -10.82 -10.70 -0.77
C ARG A 261 -10.30 -9.30 -0.50
N ARG A 262 -10.67 -8.78 0.65
CA ARG A 262 -10.18 -7.52 1.20
C ARG A 262 -8.72 -7.70 1.64
N VAL A 263 -7.93 -6.65 1.46
CA VAL A 263 -6.57 -6.58 1.99
C VAL A 263 -6.62 -5.96 3.38
N THR A 264 -6.72 -6.80 4.39
CA THR A 264 -6.68 -6.40 5.80
C THR A 264 -5.29 -6.65 6.38
N GLU A 265 -4.81 -5.73 7.23
CA GLU A 265 -3.68 -6.04 8.10
C GLU A 265 -4.15 -7.14 9.06
N THR A 266 -3.62 -8.35 8.93
CA THR A 266 -3.80 -9.37 9.95
C THR A 266 -3.08 -8.89 11.22
N PRO A 267 -3.77 -8.90 12.39
CA PRO A 267 -3.24 -8.42 13.65
C PRO A 267 -1.98 -9.17 14.10
#